data_AF-A0A428P071-F1
#
_entry.id   AF-A0A428P071-F1
#
_cell.length_a   1.000
_cell.length_b   1.000
_cell.length_c   1.000
_cell.angle_alpha   90.00
_cell.angle_beta   90.00
_cell.angle_gamma   90.00
#
_symmetry.space_group_name_H-M   'P 1'
#
loop_
_entity.id
_entity.type
_entity.pdbx_description
1 polymer ?
#
loop_
_entity_poly.entity_id
_entity_poly.type
_entity_poly.pdbx_seq_one_letter_code
_entity_poly.pdbx_strand_id
1 'polypeptide(L)'
;MTGITNARDAESTATSSLSIDGVMTPTTGTGDSSIQEWLRSSNIAPSPSSNDEFQRNVTEHLGSLRVTRLSDPRSNDTFLIIDKSQNRILTCHDGNLHLEHLNTDKPISKCSQWLCTERDGFKGFKNVTGRGFLGHDIWWDFYAKVPHHKGWESFTLSRKEGGYYWIQCLDWWTLWQVSARSDGRGLVAERDGGTLWEFVKVHE
;
A
#
# COMPACT_ATOMS: atom_id res chain seq x y z
N MET A 1 -22.28 -58.75 1.22
CA MET A 1 -21.28 -59.55 0.47
C MET A 1 -20.18 -58.60 0.05
N THR A 2 -19.07 -58.58 0.82
CA THR A 2 -17.73 -59.09 0.42
C THR A 2 -17.08 -58.19 -0.64
N GLY A 3 -15.86 -57.67 -0.51
CA GLY A 3 -14.77 -57.85 0.43
C GLY A 3 -13.55 -57.02 -0.04
N ILE A 4 -12.58 -56.89 0.84
CA ILE A 4 -11.37 -56.04 0.84
C ILE A 4 -10.26 -56.64 -0.05
N THR A 5 -9.37 -55.82 -0.64
CA THR A 5 -7.90 -56.07 -0.63
C THR A 5 -7.07 -54.79 -0.77
N ASN A 6 -6.04 -54.71 0.07
CA ASN A 6 -4.91 -53.76 0.11
C ASN A 6 -3.69 -54.31 -0.67
N ALA A 7 -2.73 -53.45 -1.03
CA ALA A 7 -1.26 -53.56 -0.78
C ALA A 7 -0.47 -52.63 -1.75
N ARG A 8 0.32 -51.65 -1.26
CA ARG A 8 1.80 -51.65 -1.00
C ARG A 8 2.64 -51.33 -2.26
N ASP A 9 3.79 -50.65 -2.29
CA ASP A 9 4.73 -49.99 -1.37
C ASP A 9 5.64 -49.07 -2.22
N ALA A 10 6.23 -48.02 -1.66
CA ALA A 10 7.57 -47.53 -2.03
C ALA A 10 8.11 -46.55 -0.99
N GLU A 11 9.00 -47.04 -0.14
CA GLU A 11 9.85 -46.30 0.78
C GLU A 11 11.28 -46.30 0.22
N SER A 12 12.02 -45.19 0.31
CA SER A 12 13.49 -45.25 0.40
C SER A 12 14.08 -43.95 0.96
N THR A 13 14.81 -44.12 2.06
CA THR A 13 15.59 -43.12 2.79
C THR A 13 17.08 -43.36 2.51
N ALA A 14 17.88 -42.31 2.36
CA ALA A 14 19.32 -42.39 2.61
C ALA A 14 19.89 -41.04 3.10
N THR A 15 20.56 -41.11 4.25
CA THR A 15 21.28 -40.05 4.96
C THR A 15 22.76 -40.05 4.54
N SER A 16 23.41 -38.89 4.46
CA SER A 16 24.84 -38.80 4.81
C SER A 16 25.24 -37.39 5.29
N SER A 17 25.94 -37.37 6.42
CA SER A 17 26.55 -36.24 7.12
C SER A 17 28.03 -36.13 6.76
N LEU A 18 28.61 -34.92 6.70
CA LEU A 18 30.03 -34.67 7.04
C LEU A 18 30.24 -33.18 7.39
N SER A 19 30.89 -32.95 8.52
CA SER A 19 31.33 -31.66 9.06
C SER A 19 32.85 -31.62 9.09
N ILE A 20 33.50 -30.55 8.60
CA ILE A 20 34.93 -30.25 8.82
C ILE A 20 35.15 -28.73 8.91
N ASP A 21 35.74 -28.31 10.03
CA ASP A 21 36.27 -26.98 10.34
C ASP A 21 37.45 -26.58 9.45
N GLY A 22 37.60 -25.28 9.17
CA GLY A 22 38.81 -24.74 8.52
C GLY A 22 38.88 -23.21 8.54
N VAL A 23 39.56 -22.66 9.56
CA VAL A 23 40.01 -21.27 9.63
C VAL A 23 41.10 -21.01 8.58
N MET A 24 40.95 -19.96 7.77
CA MET A 24 42.01 -19.43 6.90
C MET A 24 42.21 -17.94 7.16
N THR A 25 43.31 -17.61 7.84
CA THR A 25 43.89 -16.26 7.94
C THR A 25 44.56 -15.85 6.63
N PRO A 26 44.44 -14.59 6.17
CA PRO A 26 45.26 -14.09 5.06
C PRO A 26 46.64 -13.63 5.53
N THR A 27 47.68 -14.18 4.90
CA THR A 27 49.09 -13.76 5.05
C THR A 27 49.35 -12.46 4.31
N THR A 28 49.98 -11.50 4.99
CA THR A 28 50.50 -10.24 4.45
C THR A 28 51.63 -10.52 3.46
N GLY A 29 51.46 -10.09 2.21
CA GLY A 29 52.47 -10.10 1.16
C GLY A 29 52.60 -8.71 0.53
N THR A 30 53.71 -8.06 0.84
CA THR A 30 54.14 -6.71 0.46
C THR A 30 54.15 -6.49 -1.06
N GLY A 31 53.43 -5.46 -1.52
CA GLY A 31 53.39 -5.00 -2.91
C GLY A 31 52.86 -3.57 -3.00
N ASP A 32 53.37 -2.69 -2.13
CA ASP A 32 52.96 -1.30 -2.00
C ASP A 32 53.83 -0.44 -2.94
N SER A 33 53.31 -0.09 -4.12
CA SER A 33 53.89 0.96 -4.99
C SER A 33 52.95 1.42 -6.11
N SER A 34 52.08 0.55 -6.63
CA SER A 34 51.28 0.90 -7.83
C SER A 34 49.96 1.64 -7.57
N ILE A 35 49.47 1.68 -6.33
CA ILE A 35 48.11 2.17 -6.03
C ILE A 35 48.10 3.68 -5.76
N GLN A 36 49.21 4.22 -5.25
CA GLN A 36 49.32 5.64 -4.88
C GLN A 36 49.51 6.56 -6.09
N GLU A 37 49.97 6.03 -7.23
CA GLU A 37 50.19 6.82 -8.44
C GLU A 37 48.90 6.98 -9.28
N TRP A 38 47.95 6.04 -9.16
CA TRP A 38 46.62 6.13 -9.79
C TRP A 38 45.67 7.13 -9.11
N LEU A 39 45.78 7.29 -7.78
CA LEU A 39 44.92 8.20 -7.01
C LEU A 39 45.22 9.69 -7.24
N ARG A 40 46.41 10.04 -7.75
CA ARG A 40 46.76 11.44 -8.07
C ARG A 40 46.30 11.89 -9.47
N SER A 41 45.94 10.98 -10.36
CA SER A 41 45.63 11.32 -11.76
C SER A 41 44.13 11.39 -12.08
N SER A 42 43.24 11.16 -11.11
CA SER A 42 41.79 11.16 -11.32
C SER A 42 41.10 12.37 -10.68
N ASN A 43 41.35 13.58 -11.21
CA ASN A 43 40.48 14.75 -10.98
C ASN A 43 39.27 14.70 -11.92
N ILE A 44 38.48 13.63 -11.85
CA ILE A 44 37.20 13.52 -12.56
C ILE A 44 36.11 13.66 -11.51
N ALA A 45 35.40 14.79 -11.56
CA ALA A 45 34.19 15.02 -10.78
C ALA A 45 33.22 13.84 -10.98
N PRO A 46 32.61 13.31 -9.92
CA PRO A 46 31.72 12.17 -10.08
C PRO A 46 30.46 12.61 -10.84
N SER A 47 30.35 12.17 -12.08
CA SER A 47 29.08 12.06 -12.79
C SER A 47 28.17 11.12 -11.99
N PRO A 48 26.92 11.50 -11.66
CA PRO A 48 26.05 10.64 -10.86
C PRO A 48 25.73 9.37 -11.64
N SER A 49 26.19 8.25 -11.09
CA SER A 49 25.93 6.89 -11.54
C SER A 49 24.43 6.60 -11.51
N SER A 50 23.92 6.25 -12.69
CA SER A 50 22.68 5.50 -12.88
C SER A 50 22.71 4.20 -12.07
N ASN A 51 21.91 4.13 -11.00
CA ASN A 51 21.23 2.92 -10.49
C ASN A 51 20.48 3.22 -9.17
N ASP A 52 19.72 4.32 -9.16
CA ASP A 52 18.73 4.57 -8.11
C ASP A 52 17.47 5.08 -8.81
N GLU A 53 16.57 4.16 -9.18
CA GLU A 53 15.16 4.48 -9.46
C GLU A 53 14.48 4.82 -8.13
N PHE A 54 14.98 5.87 -7.48
CA PHE A 54 14.31 6.50 -6.36
C PHE A 54 12.98 7.02 -6.90
N GLN A 55 11.88 6.56 -6.31
CA GLN A 55 10.55 7.12 -6.52
C GLN A 55 10.67 8.65 -6.50
N ARG A 56 10.65 9.27 -7.68
CA ARG A 56 10.54 10.71 -7.77
C ARG A 56 9.14 10.98 -7.26
N ASN A 57 9.05 11.44 -6.02
CA ASN A 57 7.87 12.10 -5.48
C ASN A 57 7.70 13.40 -6.29
N VAL A 58 7.25 13.26 -7.53
CA VAL A 58 6.94 14.40 -8.38
C VAL A 58 5.75 15.06 -7.71
N THR A 59 5.98 16.25 -7.17
CA THR A 59 4.89 17.08 -6.67
C THR A 59 4.14 17.56 -7.91
N GLU A 60 2.95 17.01 -8.11
CA GLU A 60 2.08 17.32 -9.23
C GLU A 60 1.01 18.31 -8.78
N HIS A 61 0.32 18.90 -9.75
CA HIS A 61 -0.86 19.72 -9.51
C HIS A 61 -2.11 18.96 -9.97
N LEU A 62 -3.11 18.88 -9.10
CA LEU A 62 -4.42 18.30 -9.41
C LEU A 62 -5.49 19.35 -9.14
N GLY A 63 -5.94 20.00 -10.22
CA GLY A 63 -6.63 21.28 -10.12
C GLY A 63 -5.71 22.32 -9.45
N SER A 64 -6.17 22.89 -8.34
CA SER A 64 -5.39 23.84 -7.54
C SER A 64 -4.52 23.19 -6.44
N LEU A 65 -4.66 21.88 -6.20
CA LEU A 65 -3.96 21.21 -5.10
C LEU A 65 -2.57 20.75 -5.54
N ARG A 66 -1.58 20.98 -4.69
CA ARG A 66 -0.28 20.31 -4.79
C ARG A 66 -0.42 18.92 -4.22
N VAL A 67 0.04 17.91 -4.96
CA VAL A 67 -0.13 16.52 -4.57
C VAL A 67 1.10 15.68 -4.82
N THR A 68 1.20 14.55 -4.12
CA THR A 68 2.13 13.46 -4.45
C THR A 68 1.33 12.18 -4.66
N ARG A 69 1.41 11.64 -5.87
CA ARG A 69 0.72 10.40 -6.25
C ARG A 69 1.39 9.16 -5.65
N LEU A 70 0.64 8.06 -5.58
CA LEU A 70 1.13 6.75 -5.09
C LEU A 70 1.86 6.83 -3.73
N SER A 71 1.38 7.69 -2.83
CA SER A 71 1.98 7.92 -1.52
C SER A 71 1.58 6.84 -0.52
N ASP A 72 2.48 6.50 0.40
CA ASP A 72 2.12 5.68 1.56
C ASP A 72 1.14 6.44 2.47
N PRO A 73 -0.01 5.85 2.85
CA PRO A 73 -1.03 6.50 3.68
C PRO A 73 -0.63 6.57 5.16
N ARG A 74 0.25 7.52 5.47
CA ARG A 74 0.74 7.81 6.82
C ARG A 74 -0.33 8.51 7.65
N SER A 75 -0.30 8.25 8.97
CA SER A 75 -1.20 8.93 9.91
C SER A 75 -0.93 10.43 9.91
N ASN A 76 -1.98 11.23 10.11
CA ASN A 76 -2.00 12.70 10.11
C ASN A 76 -1.77 13.37 8.75
N ASP A 77 -1.59 12.61 7.67
CA ASP A 77 -1.58 13.14 6.30
C ASP A 77 -3.00 13.10 5.69
N THR A 78 -3.27 14.04 4.79
CA THR A 78 -4.54 14.10 4.04
C THR A 78 -4.35 13.53 2.65
N PHE A 79 -5.30 12.69 2.21
CA PHE A 79 -5.24 12.00 0.93
C PHE A 79 -6.52 12.18 0.13
N LEU A 80 -6.36 12.10 -1.19
CA LEU A 80 -7.42 11.66 -2.09
C LEU A 80 -7.30 10.14 -2.22
N ILE A 81 -8.45 9.45 -2.25
CA ILE A 81 -8.52 7.99 -2.38
C ILE A 81 -9.18 7.70 -3.73
N ILE A 82 -8.41 7.14 -4.67
CA ILE A 82 -8.81 7.03 -6.08
C ILE A 82 -8.89 5.55 -6.50
N ASP A 83 -10.02 5.17 -7.10
CA ASP A 83 -10.17 3.92 -7.84
C ASP A 83 -9.36 4.00 -9.13
N LYS A 84 -8.24 3.28 -9.18
CA LYS A 84 -7.32 3.24 -10.32
C LYS A 84 -8.02 2.85 -11.63
N SER A 85 -8.95 1.90 -11.56
CA SER A 85 -9.50 1.25 -12.75
C SER A 85 -10.46 2.16 -13.51
N GLN A 86 -11.24 2.96 -12.79
CA GLN A 86 -12.24 3.85 -13.37
C GLN A 86 -11.87 5.33 -13.26
N ASN A 87 -10.72 5.64 -12.67
CA ASN A 87 -10.25 7.01 -12.39
C ASN A 87 -11.32 7.82 -11.64
N ARG A 88 -11.87 7.23 -10.57
CA ARG A 88 -12.90 7.86 -9.73
C ARG A 88 -12.38 8.12 -8.33
N ILE A 89 -12.70 9.29 -7.81
CA ILE A 89 -12.31 9.71 -6.47
C ILE A 89 -13.43 9.44 -5.46
N LEU A 90 -13.06 8.91 -4.30
CA LEU A 90 -13.97 8.72 -3.18
C LEU A 90 -14.31 10.05 -2.53
N THR A 91 -15.58 10.40 -2.55
CA THR A 91 -16.14 11.64 -1.99
C THR A 91 -17.18 11.32 -0.92
N CYS A 92 -17.45 12.29 -0.06
CA CYS A 92 -18.49 12.22 0.95
C CYS A 92 -19.34 13.49 0.93
N HIS A 93 -20.64 13.33 0.75
CA HIS A 93 -21.64 14.40 0.81
C HIS A 93 -22.63 14.08 1.91
N ASP A 94 -22.65 14.89 2.97
CA ASP A 94 -23.51 14.71 4.15
C ASP A 94 -23.45 13.29 4.75
N GLY A 95 -22.24 12.73 4.75
CA GLY A 95 -21.96 11.39 5.26
C GLY A 95 -22.28 10.24 4.30
N ASN A 96 -22.76 10.52 3.09
CA ASN A 96 -23.02 9.51 2.06
C ASN A 96 -21.84 9.46 1.08
N LEU A 97 -21.42 8.25 0.72
CA LEU A 97 -20.24 8.04 -0.10
C LEU A 97 -20.59 7.99 -1.59
N HIS A 98 -19.77 8.64 -2.40
CA HIS A 98 -19.90 8.65 -3.85
C HIS A 98 -18.53 8.51 -4.52
N LEU A 99 -18.50 7.89 -5.70
CA LEU A 99 -17.33 7.81 -6.54
C LEU A 99 -17.55 8.72 -7.74
N GLU A 100 -16.82 9.83 -7.79
CA GLU A 100 -16.94 10.84 -8.84
C GLU A 100 -15.77 10.73 -9.80
N HIS A 101 -15.98 11.03 -11.09
CA HIS A 101 -14.86 11.00 -12.04
C HIS A 101 -13.84 12.09 -11.69
N LEU A 102 -12.56 11.72 -11.66
CA LEU A 102 -11.51 12.67 -11.37
C LEU A 102 -11.31 13.60 -12.57
N ASN A 103 -11.71 14.87 -12.41
CA ASN A 103 -11.51 15.91 -13.41
C ASN A 103 -10.43 16.88 -12.94
N THR A 104 -9.27 16.86 -13.61
CA THR A 104 -8.10 17.70 -13.32
C THR A 104 -8.32 19.18 -13.63
N ASP A 105 -9.30 19.50 -14.48
CA ASP A 105 -9.60 20.87 -14.90
C ASP A 105 -10.49 21.60 -13.88
N LYS A 106 -11.08 20.86 -12.94
CA LYS A 106 -11.94 21.41 -11.89
C LYS A 106 -11.21 21.42 -10.55
N PRO A 107 -11.50 22.41 -9.68
CA PRO A 107 -11.01 22.38 -8.31
C PRO A 107 -11.48 21.10 -7.60
N ILE A 108 -10.54 20.41 -6.95
CA ILE A 108 -10.84 19.23 -6.14
C ILE A 108 -11.55 19.68 -4.86
N SER A 109 -12.72 19.09 -4.61
CA SER A 109 -13.54 19.43 -3.45
C SER A 109 -12.90 18.96 -2.13
N LYS A 110 -13.14 19.70 -1.04
CA LYS A 110 -12.80 19.21 0.31
C LYS A 110 -13.59 17.97 0.70
N CYS A 111 -14.75 17.73 0.07
CA CYS A 111 -15.55 16.51 0.26
C CYS A 111 -14.82 15.24 -0.19
N SER A 112 -13.76 15.34 -1.01
CA SER A 112 -12.96 14.20 -1.46
C SER A 112 -11.63 14.05 -0.70
N GLN A 113 -11.40 14.86 0.33
CA GLN A 113 -10.18 14.84 1.12
C GLN A 113 -10.40 14.05 2.43
N TRP A 114 -9.49 13.12 2.68
CA TRP A 114 -9.57 12.17 3.78
C TRP A 114 -8.31 12.25 4.63
N LEU A 115 -8.45 12.68 5.87
CA LEU A 115 -7.39 12.61 6.87
C LEU A 115 -7.18 11.15 7.26
N CYS A 116 -6.00 10.62 7.00
CA CYS A 116 -5.59 9.32 7.49
C CYS A 116 -5.27 9.42 8.98
N THR A 117 -5.81 8.49 9.77
CA THR A 117 -5.58 8.38 11.21
C THR A 117 -5.13 6.97 11.53
N GLU A 118 -4.55 6.79 12.70
CA GLU A 118 -4.16 5.48 13.19
C GLU A 118 -4.55 5.31 14.65
N ARG A 119 -5.09 4.14 14.97
CA ARG A 119 -5.51 3.77 16.32
C ARG A 119 -5.41 2.26 16.46
N ASP A 120 -4.71 1.80 17.50
CA ASP A 120 -4.51 0.37 17.79
C ASP A 120 -3.96 -0.43 16.58
N GLY A 121 -3.12 0.22 15.75
CA GLY A 121 -2.54 -0.36 14.54
C GLY A 121 -3.47 -0.38 13.31
N PHE A 122 -4.72 0.05 13.45
CA PHE A 122 -5.67 0.18 12.34
C PHE A 122 -5.68 1.59 11.77
N LYS A 123 -5.88 1.69 10.46
CA LYS A 123 -6.09 2.95 9.75
C LYS A 123 -7.55 3.35 9.81
N GLY A 124 -7.81 4.65 9.91
CA GLY A 124 -9.15 5.22 9.75
C GLY A 124 -9.08 6.44 8.87
N PHE A 125 -10.12 6.69 8.09
CA PHE A 125 -10.15 7.80 7.12
C PHE A 125 -11.26 8.78 7.49
N LYS A 126 -10.90 9.97 7.96
CA LYS A 126 -11.86 10.99 8.36
C LYS A 126 -12.05 12.00 7.24
N ASN A 127 -13.29 12.22 6.80
CA ASN A 127 -13.56 13.24 5.80
C ASN A 127 -13.28 14.65 6.37
N VAL A 128 -12.58 15.50 5.61
CA VAL A 128 -12.20 16.85 6.07
C VAL A 128 -13.41 17.76 6.24
N THR A 129 -14.41 17.70 5.34
CA THR A 129 -15.61 18.54 5.40
C THR A 129 -16.62 18.01 6.41
N GLY A 130 -17.04 16.74 6.26
CA GLY A 130 -18.11 16.14 7.07
C GLY A 130 -17.67 15.67 8.46
N ARG A 131 -16.35 15.63 8.73
CA ARG A 131 -15.73 15.15 9.98
C ARG A 131 -16.14 13.74 10.43
N GLY A 132 -16.86 12.99 9.60
CA GLY A 132 -17.17 11.59 9.82
C GLY A 132 -16.04 10.69 9.34
N PHE A 133 -15.82 9.58 10.05
CA PHE A 133 -14.94 8.51 9.63
C PHE A 133 -15.64 7.61 8.62
N LEU A 134 -14.93 7.25 7.54
CA LEU A 134 -15.30 6.15 6.67
C LEU A 134 -15.49 4.90 7.53
N GLY A 135 -16.62 4.22 7.34
CA GLY A 135 -16.93 2.98 8.01
C GLY A 135 -18.13 2.32 7.38
N HIS A 136 -18.61 1.26 8.01
CA HIS A 136 -19.84 0.58 7.65
C HIS A 136 -20.72 0.33 8.88
N ASP A 137 -21.92 -0.20 8.70
CA ASP A 137 -22.74 -0.72 9.79
C ASP A 137 -22.79 -2.25 9.78
N ILE A 138 -23.66 -2.81 10.64
CA ILE A 138 -23.92 -4.25 10.74
C ILE A 138 -24.50 -4.86 9.45
N TRP A 139 -25.05 -4.03 8.54
CA TRP A 139 -25.60 -4.43 7.25
C TRP A 139 -24.62 -4.22 6.08
N TRP A 140 -23.38 -3.82 6.38
CA TRP A 140 -22.34 -3.49 5.40
C TRP A 140 -22.64 -2.27 4.53
N ASP A 141 -23.51 -1.38 5.01
CA ASP A 141 -23.74 -0.10 4.35
C ASP A 141 -22.62 0.87 4.72
N PHE A 142 -21.80 1.24 3.73
CA PHE A 142 -20.68 2.14 3.93
C PHE A 142 -21.12 3.61 3.93
N TYR A 143 -20.62 4.36 4.92
CA TYR A 143 -20.89 5.78 5.08
C TYR A 143 -19.73 6.49 5.79
N ALA A 144 -19.84 7.82 5.95
CA ALA A 144 -18.94 8.63 6.75
C ALA A 144 -19.68 9.61 7.67
N LYS A 145 -20.43 9.07 8.63
CA LYS A 145 -21.35 9.82 9.52
C LYS A 145 -20.88 9.90 10.98
N VAL A 146 -20.01 8.99 11.40
CA VAL A 146 -19.65 8.86 12.81
C VAL A 146 -18.37 9.65 13.15
N PRO A 147 -18.33 10.36 14.28
CA PRO A 147 -17.19 11.23 14.63
C PRO A 147 -16.01 10.47 15.26
N HIS A 148 -16.13 9.15 15.42
CA HIS A 148 -15.15 8.31 16.09
C HIS A 148 -14.59 7.26 15.12
N HIS A 149 -13.31 6.95 15.32
CA HIS A 149 -12.68 5.78 14.73
C HIS A 149 -12.91 4.64 15.71
N LYS A 150 -13.82 3.70 15.43
CA LYS A 150 -14.04 2.44 16.17
C LYS A 150 -13.95 1.24 15.23
N GLY A 151 -14.48 0.09 15.63
CA GLY A 151 -14.29 -1.17 14.90
C GLY A 151 -14.73 -1.08 13.44
N TRP A 152 -15.90 -0.50 13.16
CA TRP A 152 -16.41 -0.40 11.79
C TRP A 152 -15.71 0.67 10.94
N GLU A 153 -14.90 1.53 11.56
CA GLU A 153 -14.09 2.56 10.90
C GLU A 153 -12.59 2.20 10.87
N SER A 154 -12.25 0.98 11.32
CA SER A 154 -10.90 0.48 11.40
C SER A 154 -10.59 -0.42 10.21
N PHE A 155 -9.58 -0.01 9.44
CA PHE A 155 -9.15 -0.68 8.22
C PHE A 155 -7.68 -1.11 8.31
N THR A 156 -7.35 -2.17 7.59
CA THR A 156 -5.98 -2.53 7.27
C THR A 156 -5.69 -2.22 5.82
N LEU A 157 -4.43 -1.96 5.49
CA LEU A 157 -4.01 -1.66 4.13
C LEU A 157 -3.02 -2.72 3.65
N SER A 158 -3.36 -3.38 2.55
CA SER A 158 -2.48 -4.35 1.89
C SER A 158 -1.86 -3.71 0.66
N ARG A 159 -0.57 -3.37 0.75
CA ARG A 159 0.19 -2.79 -0.37
C ARG A 159 0.28 -3.79 -1.52
N LYS A 160 0.02 -3.31 -2.73
CA LYS A 160 0.08 -4.04 -3.99
C LYS A 160 1.20 -3.50 -4.87
N GLU A 161 1.47 -4.22 -5.95
CA GLU A 161 2.43 -3.82 -6.96
C GLU A 161 2.10 -2.41 -7.49
N GLY A 162 3.14 -1.63 -7.83
CA GLY A 162 2.98 -0.29 -8.38
C GLY A 162 2.54 0.80 -7.38
N GLY A 163 2.54 0.51 -6.07
CA GLY A 163 2.22 1.50 -5.04
C GLY A 163 0.71 1.69 -4.78
N TYR A 164 -0.12 0.77 -5.28
CA TYR A 164 -1.55 0.73 -5.00
C TYR A 164 -1.83 -0.09 -3.73
N TYR A 165 -3.06 -0.03 -3.23
CA TYR A 165 -3.47 -0.75 -2.02
C TYR A 165 -4.84 -1.40 -2.20
N TRP A 166 -5.04 -2.51 -1.50
CA TRP A 166 -6.37 -2.86 -1.04
C TRP A 166 -6.62 -2.23 0.32
N ILE A 167 -7.76 -1.59 0.46
CA ILE A 167 -8.34 -1.22 1.76
C ILE A 167 -9.13 -2.43 2.22
N GLN A 168 -8.92 -2.87 3.46
CA GLN A 168 -9.56 -4.06 4.00
C GLN A 168 -10.21 -3.78 5.35
N CYS A 169 -11.35 -4.39 5.59
CA CYS A 169 -12.07 -4.37 6.86
C CYS A 169 -12.08 -5.78 7.45
N LEU A 170 -12.10 -5.87 8.79
CA LEU A 170 -12.16 -7.14 9.49
C LEU A 170 -13.60 -7.61 9.62
N ASP A 171 -13.89 -8.78 9.07
CA ASP A 171 -15.13 -9.51 9.31
C ASP A 171 -14.80 -10.81 10.04
N TRP A 172 -15.19 -10.89 11.31
CA TRP A 172 -14.84 -11.97 12.26
C TRP A 172 -13.33 -12.21 12.34
N TRP A 173 -12.80 -13.04 11.43
CA TRP A 173 -11.41 -13.49 11.37
C TRP A 173 -10.82 -13.37 9.96
N THR A 174 -11.55 -12.74 9.04
CA THR A 174 -11.18 -12.60 7.64
C THR A 174 -11.13 -11.14 7.22
N LEU A 175 -10.25 -10.81 6.29
CA LEU A 175 -10.13 -9.47 5.74
C LEU A 175 -10.89 -9.39 4.42
N TRP A 176 -11.91 -8.52 4.38
CA TRP A 176 -12.71 -8.27 3.18
C TRP A 176 -12.25 -6.96 2.55
N GLN A 177 -12.18 -6.91 1.22
CA GLN A 177 -11.75 -5.73 0.48
C GLN A 177 -12.89 -4.73 0.38
N VAL A 178 -12.57 -3.47 0.65
CA VAL A 178 -13.49 -2.34 0.44
C VAL A 178 -13.35 -1.91 -1.01
N SER A 179 -14.37 -2.15 -1.81
CA SER A 179 -14.38 -1.93 -3.25
C SER A 179 -15.35 -0.84 -3.66
N ALA A 180 -15.02 -0.13 -4.73
CA ALA A 180 -15.89 0.83 -5.37
C ALA A 180 -17.04 0.12 -6.10
N ARG A 181 -18.28 0.55 -5.87
CA ARG A 181 -19.42 0.07 -6.67
C ARG A 181 -19.27 0.53 -8.12
N SER A 182 -19.65 -0.33 -9.06
CA SER A 182 -19.60 -0.02 -10.50
C SER A 182 -20.48 1.16 -10.89
N ASP A 183 -21.63 1.32 -10.22
CA ASP A 183 -22.56 2.44 -10.42
C ASP A 183 -22.11 3.76 -9.76
N GLY A 184 -21.01 3.74 -9.02
CA GLY A 184 -20.44 4.91 -8.34
C GLY A 184 -21.20 5.36 -7.08
N ARG A 185 -22.22 4.62 -6.63
CA ARG A 185 -23.02 4.95 -5.44
C ARG A 185 -22.40 4.43 -4.15
N GLY A 186 -21.09 4.65 -3.99
CA GLY A 186 -20.34 4.31 -2.77
C GLY A 186 -19.57 3.00 -2.87
N LEU A 187 -19.52 2.27 -1.76
CA LEU A 187 -18.61 1.15 -1.56
C LEU A 187 -19.36 -0.15 -1.26
N VAL A 188 -18.66 -1.27 -1.36
CA VAL A 188 -19.12 -2.61 -1.01
C VAL A 188 -17.95 -3.39 -0.42
N ALA A 189 -18.24 -4.35 0.45
CA ALA A 189 -17.26 -5.30 0.94
C ALA A 189 -17.27 -6.55 0.06
N GLU A 190 -16.11 -6.95 -0.45
CA GLU A 190 -15.90 -8.16 -1.26
C GLU A 190 -14.92 -9.09 -0.53
N ARG A 191 -14.98 -10.40 -0.80
CA ARG A 191 -14.07 -11.38 -0.19
C ARG A 191 -12.81 -11.61 -1.04
N ASP A 192 -13.00 -11.62 -2.36
CA ASP A 192 -12.00 -11.97 -3.34
C ASP A 192 -11.87 -10.84 -4.36
N GLY A 193 -10.63 -10.51 -4.71
CA GLY A 193 -10.33 -9.39 -5.59
C GLY A 193 -10.46 -8.05 -4.88
N GLY A 194 -10.94 -7.04 -5.61
CA GLY A 194 -11.27 -5.72 -5.05
C GLY A 194 -10.56 -4.55 -5.71
N THR A 195 -11.04 -3.35 -5.40
CA THR A 195 -10.54 -2.11 -6.02
C THR A 195 -9.09 -1.84 -5.65
N LEU A 196 -8.26 -1.58 -6.66
CA LEU A 196 -6.91 -1.03 -6.46
C LEU A 196 -7.04 0.46 -6.18
N TRP A 197 -6.80 0.82 -4.93
CA TRP A 197 -6.82 2.19 -4.47
C TRP A 197 -5.46 2.84 -4.62
N GLU A 198 -5.46 4.03 -5.17
CA GLU A 198 -4.34 4.96 -5.11
C GLU A 198 -4.58 5.96 -3.98
N PHE A 199 -3.55 6.18 -3.17
CA PHE A 199 -3.50 7.27 -2.21
C PHE A 199 -2.66 8.41 -2.77
N VAL A 200 -3.30 9.56 -2.99
CA VAL A 200 -2.66 10.78 -3.46
C VAL A 200 -2.58 11.76 -2.30
N LYS A 201 -1.38 12.00 -1.77
CA LYS A 201 -1.17 12.93 -0.66
C LYS A 201 -1.45 14.35 -1.13
N VAL A 202 -2.23 15.10 -0.35
CA VAL A 202 -2.49 16.52 -0.56
C VAL A 202 -1.52 17.32 0.32
N HIS A 203 -0.90 18.34 -0.26
CA HIS A 203 -0.05 19.30 0.45
C HIS A 203 -0.81 20.61 0.61
N GLU A 204 -0.77 21.17 1.82
CA GLU A 204 -1.28 22.51 2.13
C GLU A 204 -0.29 23.60 1.71
#